data_AF-A0A7W5XE76-F1
#
_entry.id   AF-A0A7W5XE76-F1
#
_cell.length_a   1.000
_cell.length_b   1.000
_cell.length_c   1.000
_cell.angle_alpha   90.00
_cell.angle_beta   90.00
_cell.angle_gamma   90.00
#
_symmetry.space_group_name_H-M   'P 1'
#
loop_
_entity.id
_entity.type
_entity.pdbx_description
1 polymer ?
#
loop_
_entity_poly.entity_id
_entity_poly.type
_entity_poly.pdbx_seq_one_letter_code
_entity_poly.pdbx_strand_id
1 'polypeptide(L)'
;MIEYALLFGLGFLTAAFLVFLVSPAVHRRIVWYTENRLKATMPLSPQEVRAQKDMVRALYAAENARTAQDLQREREKSLSLQLRHDSLAVDAGRLASELNEARAQIGEMQVEAAEQRSRLRKDENYISQLKTSLHIAEQAGSSKDSELETLRARLSALAEQANSLKIDLAARETEAENLKFRANALRDERDTMRQDVTLLQKRAKDAEQKLSQQQHMVIRLEDKAAREAASAADKEALLGRRQQEIAKLKDQLKAANAELRKITKVLRDAGLSKALAGLPAEATGEAETSGLDLAAITAQMSDNVRQRSTALADHLQKARNNASRDGALREEITSIAANMVALTALREGPASPILSLLPDGEDKKGPNDRVNLADRAAAIIADPYP
;
A
#
# COMPACT_ATOMS: atom_id res chain seq x y z
N MET A 1 -153.96 -147.71 -64.60
CA MET A 1 -153.09 -146.52 -64.71
C MET A 1 -152.52 -146.08 -63.35
N ILE A 2 -153.33 -145.61 -62.40
CA ILE A 2 -152.83 -145.05 -61.11
C ILE A 2 -151.96 -146.04 -60.32
N GLU A 3 -152.29 -147.32 -60.32
CA GLU A 3 -151.55 -148.40 -59.64
C GLU A 3 -150.06 -148.48 -60.02
N TYR A 4 -149.73 -148.39 -61.32
CA TYR A 4 -148.34 -148.36 -61.79
C TYR A 4 -147.59 -147.10 -61.31
N ALA A 5 -148.28 -145.97 -61.17
CA ALA A 5 -147.70 -144.75 -60.61
C ALA A 5 -147.44 -144.86 -59.10
N LEU A 6 -148.29 -145.58 -58.36
CA LEU A 6 -148.08 -145.86 -56.94
C LEU A 6 -146.90 -146.82 -56.69
N LEU A 7 -146.77 -147.90 -57.47
CA LEU A 7 -145.63 -148.81 -57.37
C LEU A 7 -144.31 -148.12 -57.78
N PHE A 8 -144.33 -147.30 -58.83
CA PHE A 8 -143.18 -146.48 -59.21
C PHE A 8 -142.83 -145.46 -58.11
N GLY A 9 -143.82 -144.80 -57.52
CA GLY A 9 -143.64 -143.88 -56.40
C GLY A 9 -143.05 -144.53 -55.16
N LEU A 10 -143.49 -145.75 -54.80
CA LEU A 10 -142.95 -146.53 -53.68
C LEU A 10 -141.50 -146.98 -53.95
N GLY A 11 -141.19 -147.42 -55.17
CA GLY A 11 -139.82 -147.75 -55.59
C GLY A 11 -138.88 -146.55 -55.55
N PHE A 12 -139.36 -145.38 -56.01
CA PHE A 12 -138.60 -144.14 -55.93
C PHE A 12 -138.39 -143.69 -54.47
N LEU A 13 -139.42 -143.75 -53.62
CA LEU A 13 -139.34 -143.34 -52.23
C LEU A 13 -138.38 -144.22 -51.41
N THR A 14 -138.39 -145.54 -51.63
CA THR A 14 -137.47 -146.47 -50.98
C THR A 14 -136.03 -146.29 -51.45
N ALA A 15 -135.80 -146.06 -52.75
CA ALA A 15 -134.48 -145.70 -53.27
C ALA A 15 -133.97 -144.38 -52.70
N ALA A 16 -134.81 -143.34 -52.64
CA ALA A 16 -134.47 -142.06 -52.05
C ALA A 16 -134.13 -142.16 -50.55
N PHE A 17 -134.87 -143.00 -49.79
CA PHE A 17 -134.59 -143.25 -48.37
C PHE A 17 -133.23 -143.93 -48.15
N LEU A 18 -132.87 -144.92 -48.99
CA LEU A 18 -131.55 -145.56 -48.94
C LEU A 18 -130.41 -144.57 -49.28
N VAL A 19 -130.60 -143.72 -50.29
CA VAL A 19 -129.65 -142.64 -50.61
C VAL A 19 -129.47 -141.67 -49.43
N PHE A 20 -130.58 -141.28 -48.77
CA PHE A 20 -130.53 -140.38 -47.62
C PHE A 20 -129.83 -141.01 -46.40
N LEU A 21 -129.97 -142.32 -46.20
CA LEU A 21 -129.31 -143.06 -45.11
C LEU A 21 -127.80 -143.22 -45.34
N VAL A 22 -127.36 -143.37 -46.60
CA VAL A 22 -125.93 -143.51 -46.96
C VAL A 22 -125.22 -142.16 -47.12
N SER A 23 -125.94 -141.09 -47.50
CA SER A 23 -125.38 -139.76 -47.76
C SER A 23 -124.49 -139.19 -46.63
N PRO A 24 -124.88 -139.23 -45.34
CA PRO A 24 -124.03 -138.72 -44.25
C PRO A 24 -122.68 -139.44 -44.12
N ALA A 25 -122.64 -140.75 -44.39
CA ALA A 25 -121.42 -141.53 -44.35
C ALA A 25 -120.48 -141.20 -45.52
N VAL A 26 -121.05 -141.05 -46.72
CA VAL A 26 -120.31 -140.63 -47.93
C VAL A 26 -119.78 -139.20 -47.77
N HIS A 27 -120.59 -138.26 -47.30
CA HIS A 27 -120.18 -136.88 -47.10
C HIS A 27 -119.05 -136.75 -46.06
N ARG A 28 -119.13 -137.46 -44.92
CA ARG A 28 -118.02 -137.53 -43.94
C ARG A 28 -116.73 -138.06 -44.58
N ARG A 29 -116.82 -139.08 -45.44
CA ARG A 29 -115.68 -139.62 -46.19
C ARG A 29 -115.09 -138.61 -47.17
N ILE A 30 -115.94 -137.89 -47.91
CA ILE A 30 -115.52 -136.83 -48.84
C ILE A 30 -114.81 -135.71 -48.08
N VAL A 31 -115.41 -135.18 -47.01
CA VAL A 31 -114.80 -134.11 -46.20
C VAL A 31 -113.41 -134.54 -45.70
N TRP A 32 -113.29 -135.73 -45.10
CA TRP A 32 -112.00 -136.25 -44.64
C TRP A 32 -110.97 -136.39 -45.77
N TYR A 33 -111.35 -136.96 -46.92
CA TYR A 33 -110.43 -137.06 -48.07
C TYR A 33 -110.06 -135.69 -48.65
N THR A 34 -110.97 -134.72 -48.69
CA THR A 34 -110.67 -133.36 -49.17
C THR A 34 -109.75 -132.61 -48.21
N GLU A 35 -110.00 -132.68 -46.89
CA GLU A 35 -109.16 -132.05 -45.89
C GLU A 35 -107.77 -132.68 -45.84
N ASN A 36 -107.69 -134.02 -45.88
CA ASN A 36 -106.42 -134.73 -45.85
C ASN A 36 -105.63 -134.55 -47.16
N ARG A 37 -106.31 -134.43 -48.32
CA ARG A 37 -105.66 -134.05 -49.59
C ARG A 37 -105.19 -132.60 -49.55
N LEU A 38 -105.97 -131.66 -49.01
CA LEU A 38 -105.55 -130.27 -48.89
C LEU A 38 -104.30 -130.13 -48.00
N LYS A 39 -104.26 -130.85 -46.87
CA LYS A 39 -103.09 -130.93 -45.98
C LYS A 39 -101.87 -131.60 -46.64
N ALA A 40 -102.08 -132.50 -47.60
CA ALA A 40 -101.01 -133.15 -48.36
C ALA A 40 -100.53 -132.35 -49.59
N THR A 41 -101.30 -131.36 -50.06
CA THR A 41 -100.94 -130.52 -51.23
C THR A 41 -100.65 -129.06 -50.91
N MET A 42 -101.02 -128.56 -49.72
CA MET A 42 -100.52 -127.28 -49.23
C MET A 42 -99.10 -127.47 -48.69
N PRO A 43 -98.09 -126.74 -49.19
CA PRO A 43 -96.69 -126.93 -48.79
C PRO A 43 -96.35 -126.34 -47.41
N LEU A 44 -97.30 -125.67 -46.75
CA LEU A 44 -97.14 -125.10 -45.41
C LEU A 44 -98.32 -125.43 -44.50
N SER A 45 -98.05 -125.75 -43.24
CA SER A 45 -99.09 -125.93 -42.22
C SER A 45 -99.66 -124.58 -41.71
N PRO A 46 -100.86 -124.58 -41.09
CA PRO A 46 -101.42 -123.38 -40.46
C PRO A 46 -100.57 -122.79 -39.32
N GLN A 47 -99.61 -123.55 -38.78
CA GLN A 47 -98.64 -123.05 -37.80
C GLN A 47 -97.49 -122.32 -38.49
N GLU A 48 -96.97 -122.85 -39.60
CA GLU A 48 -95.91 -122.18 -40.38
C GLU A 48 -96.39 -120.88 -41.01
N VAL A 49 -97.64 -120.77 -41.48
CA VAL A 49 -98.20 -119.51 -41.99
C VAL A 49 -98.25 -118.42 -40.90
N ARG A 50 -98.51 -118.82 -39.64
CA ARG A 50 -98.43 -117.89 -38.49
C ARG A 50 -96.97 -117.54 -38.19
N ALA A 51 -96.09 -118.54 -38.13
CA ALA A 51 -94.66 -118.34 -37.90
C ALA A 51 -94.02 -117.43 -38.97
N GLN A 52 -94.36 -117.57 -40.25
CA GLN A 52 -93.91 -116.67 -41.31
C GLN A 52 -94.45 -115.25 -41.17
N LYS A 53 -95.73 -115.09 -40.80
CA LYS A 53 -96.33 -113.76 -40.55
C LYS A 53 -95.65 -113.07 -39.36
N ASP A 54 -95.42 -113.79 -38.28
CA ASP A 54 -94.76 -113.27 -37.09
C ASP A 54 -93.25 -113.07 -37.30
N MET A 55 -92.60 -113.89 -38.15
CA MET A 55 -91.24 -113.68 -38.63
C MET A 55 -91.12 -112.41 -39.47
N VAL A 56 -92.00 -112.16 -40.45
CA VAL A 56 -92.02 -110.91 -41.24
C VAL A 56 -92.27 -109.71 -40.32
N ARG A 57 -93.14 -109.85 -39.32
CA ARG A 57 -93.38 -108.82 -38.31
C ARG A 57 -92.15 -108.57 -37.43
N ALA A 58 -91.41 -109.62 -37.07
CA ALA A 58 -90.17 -109.52 -36.31
C ALA A 58 -89.01 -108.94 -37.13
N LEU A 59 -88.89 -109.29 -38.42
CA LEU A 59 -87.93 -108.70 -39.35
C LEU A 59 -88.18 -107.20 -39.51
N TYR A 60 -89.42 -106.80 -39.85
CA TYR A 60 -89.78 -105.38 -39.97
C TYR A 60 -89.60 -104.62 -38.64
N ALA A 61 -89.89 -105.25 -37.50
CA ALA A 61 -89.61 -104.65 -36.18
C ALA A 61 -88.10 -104.52 -35.90
N ALA A 62 -87.28 -105.50 -36.29
CA ALA A 62 -85.83 -105.48 -36.12
C ALA A 62 -85.15 -104.47 -37.06
N GLU A 63 -85.61 -104.36 -38.30
CA GLU A 63 -85.15 -103.37 -39.27
C GLU A 63 -85.54 -101.94 -38.86
N ASN A 64 -86.77 -101.73 -38.37
CA ASN A 64 -87.17 -100.45 -37.80
C ASN A 64 -86.42 -100.11 -36.51
N ALA A 65 -86.18 -101.10 -35.63
CA ALA A 65 -85.38 -100.88 -34.42
C ALA A 65 -83.92 -100.54 -34.76
N ARG A 66 -83.33 -101.23 -35.75
CA ARG A 66 -81.97 -100.97 -36.22
C ARG A 66 -81.85 -99.60 -36.88
N THR A 67 -82.74 -99.25 -37.81
CA THR A 67 -82.73 -97.94 -38.47
C THR A 67 -83.05 -96.80 -37.50
N ALA A 68 -83.89 -97.02 -36.48
CA ALA A 68 -84.10 -96.07 -35.40
C ALA A 68 -82.83 -95.89 -34.52
N GLN A 69 -82.13 -96.97 -34.17
CA GLN A 69 -80.85 -96.90 -33.45
C GLN A 69 -79.75 -96.20 -34.27
N ASP A 70 -79.66 -96.50 -35.56
CA ASP A 70 -78.67 -95.87 -36.45
C ASP A 70 -79.01 -94.38 -36.67
N LEU A 71 -80.29 -94.01 -36.78
CA LEU A 71 -80.74 -92.62 -36.77
C LEU A 71 -80.46 -91.91 -35.44
N GLN A 72 -80.60 -92.59 -34.30
CA GLN A 72 -80.20 -92.06 -32.99
C GLN A 72 -78.68 -91.81 -32.94
N ARG A 73 -77.86 -92.78 -33.35
CA ARG A 73 -76.39 -92.66 -33.42
C ARG A 73 -75.95 -91.50 -34.31
N GLU A 74 -76.53 -91.32 -35.50
CA GLU A 74 -76.17 -90.19 -36.37
C GLU A 74 -76.65 -88.84 -35.81
N ARG A 75 -77.79 -88.80 -35.10
CA ARG A 75 -78.22 -87.59 -34.36
C ARG A 75 -77.28 -87.26 -33.20
N GLU A 76 -76.88 -88.24 -32.41
CA GLU A 76 -75.91 -88.09 -31.31
C GLU A 76 -74.55 -87.60 -31.83
N LYS A 77 -74.04 -88.20 -32.93
CA LYS A 77 -72.83 -87.72 -33.63
C LYS A 77 -73.00 -86.28 -34.10
N SER A 78 -74.08 -85.96 -34.81
CA SER A 78 -74.35 -84.62 -35.34
C SER A 78 -74.42 -83.56 -34.22
N LEU A 79 -75.14 -83.84 -33.13
CA LEU A 79 -75.19 -82.98 -31.95
C LEU A 79 -73.81 -82.83 -31.30
N SER A 80 -73.02 -83.90 -31.18
CA SER A 80 -71.65 -83.82 -30.64
C SER A 80 -70.70 -83.01 -31.53
N LEU A 81 -70.92 -82.99 -32.85
CA LEU A 81 -70.17 -82.17 -33.80
C LEU A 81 -70.60 -80.71 -33.75
N GLN A 82 -71.91 -80.43 -33.62
CA GLN A 82 -72.44 -79.08 -33.43
C GLN A 82 -71.92 -78.48 -32.13
N LEU A 83 -72.03 -79.17 -30.99
CA LEU A 83 -71.51 -78.68 -29.71
C LEU A 83 -69.99 -78.41 -29.74
N ARG A 84 -69.22 -79.22 -30.48
CA ARG A 84 -67.77 -78.98 -30.69
C ARG A 84 -67.51 -77.79 -31.60
N HIS A 85 -68.27 -77.64 -32.68
CA HIS A 85 -68.20 -76.49 -33.56
C HIS A 85 -68.51 -75.19 -32.81
N ASP A 86 -69.56 -75.19 -31.99
CA ASP A 86 -69.99 -74.03 -31.23
C ASP A 86 -68.97 -73.66 -30.13
N SER A 87 -68.36 -74.64 -29.45
CA SER A 87 -67.23 -74.36 -28.54
C SER A 87 -66.02 -73.78 -29.28
N LEU A 88 -65.68 -74.32 -30.46
CA LEU A 88 -64.57 -73.82 -31.29
C LEU A 88 -64.87 -72.42 -31.85
N ALA A 89 -66.13 -72.08 -32.13
CA ALA A 89 -66.55 -70.76 -32.56
C ALA A 89 -66.44 -69.73 -31.42
N VAL A 90 -66.78 -70.11 -30.18
CA VAL A 90 -66.57 -69.28 -28.98
C VAL A 90 -65.08 -69.07 -28.71
N ASP A 91 -64.27 -70.12 -28.75
CA ASP A 91 -62.81 -69.99 -28.57
C ASP A 91 -62.16 -69.16 -29.70
N ALA A 92 -62.57 -69.33 -30.95
CA ALA A 92 -62.11 -68.49 -32.06
C ALA A 92 -62.53 -67.02 -31.90
N GLY A 93 -63.73 -66.76 -31.39
CA GLY A 93 -64.19 -65.42 -31.04
C GLY A 93 -63.34 -64.77 -29.94
N ARG A 94 -63.02 -65.52 -28.87
CA ARG A 94 -62.16 -65.06 -27.78
C ARG A 94 -60.72 -64.81 -28.24
N LEU A 95 -60.15 -65.72 -29.02
CA LEU A 95 -58.81 -65.53 -29.60
C LEU A 95 -58.79 -64.32 -30.56
N ALA A 96 -59.89 -64.04 -31.26
CA ALA A 96 -60.00 -62.84 -32.11
C ALA A 96 -60.11 -61.54 -31.29
N SER A 97 -60.76 -61.52 -30.13
CA SER A 97 -60.75 -60.34 -29.24
C SER A 97 -59.38 -60.14 -28.60
N GLU A 98 -58.77 -61.18 -28.01
CA GLU A 98 -57.42 -61.14 -27.42
C GLU A 98 -56.37 -60.65 -28.44
N LEU A 99 -56.45 -61.11 -29.69
CA LEU A 99 -55.54 -60.71 -30.77
C LEU A 99 -55.80 -59.28 -31.30
N ASN A 100 -57.02 -58.76 -31.17
CA ASN A 100 -57.31 -57.35 -31.49
C ASN A 100 -56.93 -56.40 -30.35
N GLU A 101 -57.09 -56.81 -29.09
CA GLU A 101 -56.60 -56.08 -27.91
C GLU A 101 -55.06 -55.98 -27.93
N ALA A 102 -54.35 -57.08 -28.19
CA ALA A 102 -52.90 -57.08 -28.37
C ALA A 102 -52.45 -56.16 -29.53
N ARG A 103 -53.20 -56.11 -30.63
CA ARG A 103 -52.94 -55.16 -31.75
C ARG A 103 -53.14 -53.70 -31.34
N ALA A 104 -54.17 -53.41 -30.54
CA ALA A 104 -54.41 -52.06 -30.03
C ALA A 104 -53.25 -51.61 -29.12
N GLN A 105 -52.84 -52.45 -28.16
CA GLN A 105 -51.70 -52.18 -27.27
C GLN A 105 -50.39 -51.98 -28.05
N ILE A 106 -50.13 -52.80 -29.09
CA ILE A 106 -48.98 -52.62 -29.99
C ILE A 106 -49.06 -51.27 -30.73
N GLY A 107 -50.25 -50.83 -31.14
CA GLY A 107 -50.46 -49.52 -31.74
C GLY A 107 -50.17 -48.36 -30.78
N GLU A 108 -50.69 -48.44 -29.56
CA GLU A 108 -50.45 -47.46 -28.49
C GLU A 108 -48.94 -47.36 -28.15
N MET A 109 -48.28 -48.50 -27.92
CA MET A 109 -46.82 -48.55 -27.70
C MET A 109 -46.01 -47.99 -28.88
N GLN A 110 -46.48 -48.16 -30.12
CA GLN A 110 -45.82 -47.56 -31.30
C GLN A 110 -45.97 -46.04 -31.34
N VAL A 111 -47.12 -45.50 -30.93
CA VAL A 111 -47.35 -44.05 -30.80
C VAL A 111 -46.49 -43.47 -29.68
N GLU A 112 -46.45 -44.11 -28.50
CA GLU A 112 -45.59 -43.69 -27.40
C GLU A 112 -44.10 -43.72 -27.79
N ALA A 113 -43.63 -44.79 -28.43
CA ALA A 113 -42.25 -44.89 -28.90
C ALA A 113 -41.93 -43.85 -29.98
N ALA A 114 -42.88 -43.48 -30.84
CA ALA A 114 -42.73 -42.40 -31.80
C ALA A 114 -42.65 -41.03 -31.11
N GLU A 115 -43.47 -40.79 -30.09
CA GLU A 115 -43.45 -39.54 -29.32
C GLU A 115 -42.15 -39.40 -28.51
N GLN A 116 -41.70 -40.46 -27.83
CA GLN A 116 -40.43 -40.49 -27.10
C GLN A 116 -39.24 -40.19 -28.03
N ARG A 117 -39.21 -40.79 -29.25
CA ARG A 117 -38.20 -40.47 -30.28
C ARG A 117 -38.29 -39.02 -30.76
N SER A 118 -39.49 -38.43 -30.80
CA SER A 118 -39.70 -37.02 -31.15
C SER A 118 -39.20 -36.08 -30.04
N ARG A 119 -39.45 -36.42 -28.77
CA ARG A 119 -38.90 -35.70 -27.59
C ARG A 119 -37.37 -35.76 -27.57
N LEU A 120 -36.79 -36.96 -27.64
CA LEU A 120 -35.33 -37.15 -27.69
C LEU A 120 -34.65 -36.31 -28.79
N ARG A 121 -35.23 -36.23 -30.00
CA ARG A 121 -34.69 -35.38 -31.08
C ARG A 121 -34.77 -33.88 -30.78
N LYS A 122 -35.80 -33.42 -30.06
CA LYS A 122 -35.90 -32.01 -29.60
C LYS A 122 -34.86 -31.73 -28.53
N ASP A 123 -34.69 -32.64 -27.59
CA ASP A 123 -33.74 -32.53 -26.49
C ASP A 123 -32.29 -32.58 -27.01
N GLU A 124 -31.98 -33.45 -27.97
CA GLU A 124 -30.68 -33.53 -28.63
C GLU A 124 -30.35 -32.28 -29.46
N ASN A 125 -31.35 -31.72 -30.17
CA ASN A 125 -31.21 -30.42 -30.83
C ASN A 125 -30.99 -29.27 -29.82
N TYR A 126 -31.71 -29.28 -28.69
CA TYR A 126 -31.53 -28.26 -27.64
C TYR A 126 -30.15 -28.39 -26.97
N ILE A 127 -29.67 -29.61 -26.72
CA ILE A 127 -28.32 -29.88 -26.20
C ILE A 127 -27.25 -29.43 -27.21
N SER A 128 -27.46 -29.58 -28.52
CA SER A 128 -26.51 -29.07 -29.52
C SER A 128 -26.45 -27.54 -29.52
N GLN A 129 -27.60 -26.87 -29.44
CA GLN A 129 -27.67 -25.41 -29.30
C GLN A 129 -27.00 -24.93 -28.01
N LEU A 130 -27.28 -25.58 -26.88
CA LEU A 130 -26.69 -25.26 -25.58
C LEU A 130 -25.17 -25.46 -25.56
N LYS A 131 -24.65 -26.49 -26.25
CA LYS A 131 -23.19 -26.68 -26.44
C LYS A 131 -22.59 -25.55 -27.27
N THR A 132 -23.25 -25.10 -28.34
CA THR A 132 -22.74 -23.97 -29.14
C THR A 132 -22.76 -22.65 -28.38
N SER A 133 -23.81 -22.36 -27.59
CA SER A 133 -23.86 -21.13 -26.79
C SER A 133 -22.88 -21.15 -25.62
N LEU A 134 -22.68 -22.31 -24.99
CA LEU A 134 -21.63 -22.51 -23.99
C LEU A 134 -20.24 -22.26 -24.58
N HIS A 135 -19.92 -22.86 -25.73
CA HIS A 135 -18.60 -22.68 -26.35
C HIS A 135 -18.31 -21.22 -26.75
N ILE A 136 -19.34 -20.51 -27.26
CA ILE A 136 -19.24 -19.06 -27.54
C ILE A 136 -19.02 -18.26 -26.26
N ALA A 137 -19.69 -18.63 -25.15
CA ALA A 137 -19.52 -17.97 -23.86
C ALA A 137 -18.14 -18.26 -23.23
N GLU A 138 -17.62 -19.47 -23.36
CA GLU A 138 -16.26 -19.87 -22.95
C GLU A 138 -15.20 -19.09 -23.74
N GLN A 139 -15.34 -19.00 -25.06
CA GLN A 139 -14.43 -18.23 -25.93
C GLN A 139 -14.46 -16.74 -25.58
N ALA A 140 -15.64 -16.17 -25.34
CA ALA A 140 -15.83 -14.79 -24.92
C ALA A 140 -15.45 -14.52 -23.44
N GLY A 141 -15.26 -15.57 -22.64
CA GLY A 141 -14.62 -15.51 -21.32
C GLY A 141 -13.10 -15.44 -21.49
N SER A 142 -12.52 -16.42 -22.18
CA SER A 142 -11.09 -16.51 -22.46
C SER A 142 -10.53 -15.24 -23.13
N SER A 143 -11.27 -14.62 -24.05
CA SER A 143 -10.83 -13.35 -24.66
C SER A 143 -10.75 -12.22 -23.62
N LYS A 144 -11.77 -12.09 -22.76
CA LYS A 144 -11.80 -11.09 -21.68
C LYS A 144 -10.73 -11.33 -20.62
N ASP A 145 -10.43 -12.59 -20.30
CA ASP A 145 -9.34 -12.91 -19.38
C ASP A 145 -7.99 -12.47 -19.97
N SER A 146 -7.76 -12.69 -21.27
CA SER A 146 -6.55 -12.18 -21.95
C SER A 146 -6.51 -10.64 -22.00
N GLU A 147 -7.65 -9.98 -22.23
CA GLU A 147 -7.75 -8.52 -22.15
C GLU A 147 -7.43 -8.01 -20.73
N LEU A 148 -7.99 -8.65 -19.69
CA LEU A 148 -7.71 -8.33 -18.29
C LEU A 148 -6.24 -8.54 -17.92
N GLU A 149 -5.58 -9.58 -18.43
CA GLU A 149 -4.13 -9.76 -18.26
C GLU A 149 -3.32 -8.64 -18.92
N THR A 150 -3.63 -8.26 -20.17
CA THR A 150 -2.94 -7.12 -20.81
C THR A 150 -3.19 -5.79 -20.09
N LEU A 151 -4.40 -5.58 -19.53
CA LEU A 151 -4.72 -4.41 -18.72
C LEU A 151 -4.00 -4.41 -17.37
N ARG A 152 -3.89 -5.56 -16.70
CA ARG A 152 -3.08 -5.73 -15.48
C ARG A 152 -1.60 -5.42 -15.74
N ALA A 153 -1.03 -5.95 -16.81
CA ALA A 153 0.36 -5.69 -17.21
C ALA A 153 0.62 -4.22 -17.58
N ARG A 154 -0.35 -3.54 -18.21
CA ARG A 154 -0.29 -2.09 -18.46
C ARG A 154 -0.36 -1.30 -17.15
N LEU A 155 -1.21 -1.71 -16.20
CA LEU A 155 -1.33 -1.06 -14.89
C LEU A 155 -0.07 -1.24 -14.03
N SER A 156 0.59 -2.41 -14.05
CA SER A 156 1.88 -2.58 -13.35
C SER A 156 2.97 -1.73 -13.97
N ALA A 157 3.10 -1.71 -15.30
CA ALA A 157 4.07 -0.86 -15.99
C ALA A 157 3.84 0.65 -15.73
N LEU A 158 2.58 1.10 -15.68
CA LEU A 158 2.24 2.48 -15.30
C LEU A 158 2.54 2.78 -13.83
N ALA A 159 2.34 1.81 -12.93
CA ALA A 159 2.70 1.96 -11.51
C ALA A 159 4.22 2.02 -11.30
N GLU A 160 4.99 1.22 -12.03
CA GLU A 160 6.45 1.26 -12.06
C GLU A 160 6.96 2.60 -12.59
N GLN A 161 6.42 3.09 -13.71
CA GLN A 161 6.72 4.43 -14.23
C GLN A 161 6.38 5.54 -13.23
N ALA A 162 5.20 5.48 -12.59
CA ALA A 162 4.80 6.43 -11.56
C ALA A 162 5.69 6.38 -10.31
N ASN A 163 6.29 5.23 -9.99
CA ASN A 163 7.25 5.10 -8.89
C ASN A 163 8.64 5.60 -9.28
N SER A 164 9.11 5.37 -10.53
CA SER A 164 10.33 6.01 -11.05
C SER A 164 10.20 7.53 -10.98
N LEU A 165 9.12 8.09 -11.53
CA LEU A 165 8.90 9.54 -11.54
C LEU A 165 8.82 10.17 -10.14
N LYS A 166 8.40 9.43 -9.11
CA LYS A 166 8.48 9.88 -7.71
C LYS A 166 9.90 9.88 -7.17
N ILE A 167 10.72 8.87 -7.52
CA ILE A 167 12.14 8.80 -7.14
C ILE A 167 12.91 9.93 -7.83
N ASP A 168 12.65 10.14 -9.13
CA ASP A 168 13.22 11.24 -9.92
C ASP A 168 12.83 12.61 -9.34
N LEU A 169 11.55 12.80 -8.96
CA LEU A 169 11.06 14.02 -8.33
C LEU A 169 11.73 14.26 -6.97
N ALA A 170 11.80 13.25 -6.10
CA ALA A 170 12.47 13.35 -4.80
C ALA A 170 13.97 13.66 -4.95
N ALA A 171 14.64 13.08 -5.96
CA ALA A 171 16.02 13.42 -6.29
C ALA A 171 16.14 14.90 -6.69
N ARG A 172 15.26 15.41 -7.57
CA ARG A 172 15.25 16.84 -7.94
C ARG A 172 14.91 17.77 -6.77
N GLU A 173 14.07 17.35 -5.82
CA GLU A 173 13.82 18.10 -4.59
C GLU A 173 15.12 18.20 -3.75
N THR A 174 15.85 17.10 -3.54
CA THR A 174 17.14 17.16 -2.83
C THR A 174 18.20 17.97 -3.58
N GLU A 175 18.24 17.95 -4.93
CA GLU A 175 19.10 18.85 -5.71
C GLU A 175 18.72 20.32 -5.50
N ALA A 176 17.43 20.65 -5.52
CA ALA A 176 16.93 22.00 -5.30
C ALA A 176 17.22 22.51 -3.88
N GLU A 177 17.11 21.66 -2.86
CA GLU A 177 17.52 22.00 -1.49
C GLU A 177 19.02 22.22 -1.38
N ASN A 178 19.86 21.35 -1.96
CA ASN A 178 21.31 21.53 -1.99
C ASN A 178 21.72 22.83 -2.70
N LEU A 179 21.08 23.17 -3.82
CA LEU A 179 21.29 24.44 -4.51
C LEU A 179 20.83 25.64 -3.68
N LYS A 180 19.72 25.52 -2.94
CA LYS A 180 19.22 26.55 -2.02
C LYS A 180 20.15 26.78 -0.84
N PHE A 181 20.71 25.74 -0.22
CA PHE A 181 21.75 25.86 0.80
C PHE A 181 23.00 26.56 0.24
N ARG A 182 23.46 26.16 -0.95
CA ARG A 182 24.62 26.78 -1.60
C ARG A 182 24.40 28.24 -1.99
N ALA A 183 23.18 28.59 -2.44
CA ALA A 183 22.79 29.97 -2.74
C ALA A 183 22.70 30.84 -1.48
N ASN A 184 22.28 30.29 -0.36
CA ASN A 184 22.31 30.98 0.94
C ASN A 184 23.75 31.21 1.41
N ALA A 185 24.62 30.18 1.38
CA ALA A 185 26.03 30.33 1.75
C ALA A 185 26.74 31.42 0.91
N LEU A 186 26.56 31.40 -0.41
CA LEU A 186 27.10 32.44 -1.31
C LEU A 186 26.49 33.83 -1.04
N ARG A 187 25.26 33.92 -0.51
CA ARG A 187 24.64 35.18 -0.12
C ARG A 187 25.25 35.73 1.18
N ASP A 188 25.50 34.85 2.13
CA ASP A 188 26.12 35.20 3.42
C ASP A 188 27.58 35.62 3.21
N GLU A 189 28.36 34.87 2.42
CA GLU A 189 29.70 35.26 1.95
C GLU A 189 29.71 36.62 1.23
N ARG A 190 28.69 36.88 0.39
CA ARG A 190 28.53 38.16 -0.31
C ARG A 190 28.24 39.30 0.67
N ASP A 191 27.45 39.07 1.71
CA ASP A 191 27.13 40.10 2.70
C ASP A 191 28.22 40.29 3.78
N THR A 192 29.05 39.29 4.10
CA THR A 192 30.30 39.50 4.88
C THR A 192 31.33 40.29 4.07
N MET A 193 31.59 39.89 2.82
CA MET A 193 32.49 40.63 1.91
C MET A 193 32.05 42.10 1.73
N ARG A 194 30.74 42.38 1.70
CA ARG A 194 30.22 43.76 1.70
C ARG A 194 30.53 44.50 3.00
N GLN A 195 30.35 43.86 4.16
CA GLN A 195 30.71 44.45 5.44
C GLN A 195 32.20 44.78 5.50
N ASP A 196 33.06 43.85 5.10
CA ASP A 196 34.52 44.06 5.02
C ASP A 196 34.90 45.18 4.06
N VAL A 197 34.30 45.27 2.87
CA VAL A 197 34.51 46.40 1.95
C VAL A 197 34.10 47.73 2.60
N THR A 198 32.96 47.81 3.31
CA THR A 198 32.58 49.05 4.02
C THR A 198 33.50 49.37 5.21
N LEU A 199 34.05 48.36 5.88
CA LEU A 199 35.02 48.52 6.97
C LEU A 199 36.37 49.04 6.44
N LEU A 200 36.84 48.49 5.32
CA LEU A 200 38.04 48.94 4.63
C LEU A 200 37.88 50.36 4.07
N GLN A 201 36.71 50.69 3.49
CA GLN A 201 36.40 52.06 3.04
C GLN A 201 36.38 53.07 4.19
N LYS A 202 35.91 52.71 5.39
CA LYS A 202 36.01 53.55 6.59
C LYS A 202 37.47 53.74 6.98
N ARG A 203 38.22 52.65 7.16
CA ARG A 203 39.66 52.68 7.52
C ARG A 203 40.51 53.48 6.51
N ALA A 204 40.19 53.41 5.22
CA ALA A 204 40.83 54.21 4.18
C ALA A 204 40.56 55.70 4.38
N LYS A 205 39.29 56.11 4.58
CA LYS A 205 38.93 57.51 4.88
C LYS A 205 39.54 58.01 6.18
N ASP A 206 39.62 57.18 7.21
CA ASP A 206 40.29 57.52 8.48
C ASP A 206 41.81 57.73 8.28
N ALA A 207 42.43 56.99 7.36
CA ALA A 207 43.83 57.16 6.98
C ALA A 207 44.05 58.39 6.08
N GLU A 208 43.17 58.66 5.12
CA GLU A 208 43.16 59.88 4.30
C GLU A 208 43.01 61.14 5.17
N GLN A 209 42.14 61.11 6.19
CA GLN A 209 41.98 62.20 7.16
C GLN A 209 43.23 62.39 8.03
N LYS A 210 43.89 61.30 8.46
CA LYS A 210 45.17 61.41 9.18
C LYS A 210 46.28 61.96 8.29
N LEU A 211 46.31 61.57 7.02
CA LEU A 211 47.27 62.08 6.03
C LEU A 211 47.03 63.57 5.75
N SER A 212 45.79 64.02 5.57
CA SER A 212 45.50 65.45 5.35
C SER A 212 45.77 66.29 6.60
N GLN A 213 45.49 65.76 7.81
CA GLN A 213 45.93 66.37 9.07
C GLN A 213 47.47 66.49 9.12
N GLN A 214 48.21 65.43 8.80
CA GLN A 214 49.68 65.47 8.74
C GLN A 214 50.21 66.45 7.68
N GLN A 215 49.61 66.51 6.49
CA GLN A 215 49.93 67.50 5.46
C GLN A 215 49.69 68.93 5.97
N HIS A 216 48.56 69.19 6.65
CA HIS A 216 48.33 70.47 7.31
C HIS A 216 49.28 70.74 8.49
N MET A 217 49.85 69.72 9.14
CA MET A 217 50.91 69.92 10.14
C MET A 217 52.22 70.31 9.45
N VAL A 218 52.60 69.62 8.37
CA VAL A 218 53.79 69.92 7.56
C VAL A 218 53.70 71.35 7.02
N ILE A 219 52.60 71.74 6.35
CA ILE A 219 52.40 73.10 5.85
C ILE A 219 52.51 74.14 6.98
N ARG A 220 51.94 73.87 8.17
CA ARG A 220 52.09 74.79 9.33
C ARG A 220 53.47 74.80 9.96
N LEU A 221 54.32 73.80 9.70
CA LEU A 221 55.73 73.78 10.10
C LEU A 221 56.60 74.46 9.03
N GLU A 222 56.29 74.30 7.75
CA GLU A 222 56.91 75.01 6.63
C GLU A 222 56.62 76.51 6.71
N ASP A 223 55.38 76.92 6.98
CA ASP A 223 54.99 78.32 7.25
C ASP A 223 55.78 78.91 8.43
N LYS A 224 56.00 78.13 9.49
CA LYS A 224 56.79 78.55 10.65
C LYS A 224 58.27 78.68 10.29
N ALA A 225 58.85 77.67 9.65
CA ALA A 225 60.23 77.68 9.20
C ALA A 225 60.49 78.84 8.22
N ALA A 226 59.55 79.14 7.31
CA ALA A 226 59.62 80.28 6.40
C ALA A 226 59.56 81.63 7.14
N ARG A 227 58.70 81.77 8.16
CA ARG A 227 58.65 82.98 9.01
C ARG A 227 59.89 83.12 9.89
N GLU A 228 60.40 82.02 10.44
CA GLU A 228 61.62 82.01 11.25
C GLU A 228 62.84 82.34 10.40
N ALA A 229 62.95 81.77 9.19
CA ALA A 229 63.96 82.09 8.19
C ALA A 229 63.85 83.54 7.68
N ALA A 230 62.65 84.07 7.46
CA ALA A 230 62.45 85.50 7.16
C ALA A 230 62.92 86.37 8.34
N SER A 231 62.56 86.01 9.58
CA SER A 231 63.04 86.72 10.78
C SER A 231 64.56 86.62 10.95
N ALA A 232 65.18 85.52 10.49
CA ALA A 232 66.63 85.34 10.49
C ALA A 232 67.28 86.22 9.43
N ALA A 233 66.73 86.25 8.21
CA ALA A 233 67.18 87.15 7.14
C ALA A 233 67.02 88.63 7.51
N ASP A 234 65.94 89.02 8.22
CA ASP A 234 65.79 90.38 8.77
C ASP A 234 66.84 90.68 9.85
N LYS A 235 67.12 89.73 10.75
CA LYS A 235 68.20 89.85 11.75
C LYS A 235 69.58 89.92 11.08
N GLU A 236 69.83 89.14 10.04
CA GLU A 236 71.07 89.17 9.25
C GLU A 236 71.20 90.46 8.44
N ALA A 237 70.10 91.01 7.91
CA ALA A 237 70.09 92.32 7.26
C ALA A 237 70.32 93.46 8.27
N LEU A 238 69.77 93.37 9.48
CA LEU A 238 70.05 94.30 10.58
C LEU A 238 71.49 94.16 11.08
N LEU A 239 72.02 92.94 11.19
CA LEU A 239 73.42 92.69 11.53
C LEU A 239 74.36 93.16 10.42
N GLY A 240 73.98 93.00 9.14
CA GLY A 240 74.71 93.51 7.98
C GLY A 240 74.72 95.05 7.95
N ARG A 241 73.59 95.70 8.25
CA ARG A 241 73.53 97.16 8.46
C ARG A 241 74.40 97.59 9.63
N ARG A 242 74.32 96.92 10.79
CA ARG A 242 75.19 97.15 11.96
C ARG A 242 76.67 96.91 11.62
N GLN A 243 76.99 95.94 10.79
CA GLN A 243 78.36 95.67 10.32
C GLN A 243 78.85 96.74 9.33
N GLN A 244 77.98 97.26 8.46
CA GLN A 244 78.30 98.41 7.60
C GLN A 244 78.42 99.72 8.40
N GLU A 245 77.62 99.90 9.46
CA GLU A 245 77.75 100.97 10.43
C GLU A 245 79.05 100.82 11.22
N ILE A 246 79.40 99.62 11.70
CA ILE A 246 80.69 99.32 12.35
C ILE A 246 81.86 99.48 11.36
N ALA A 247 81.68 99.20 10.07
CA ALA A 247 82.69 99.46 9.04
C ALA A 247 82.88 100.97 8.82
N LYS A 248 81.79 101.72 8.65
CA LYS A 248 81.81 103.20 8.57
C LYS A 248 82.40 103.82 9.84
N LEU A 249 82.05 103.33 11.03
CA LEU A 249 82.60 103.76 12.31
C LEU A 249 84.07 103.33 12.47
N LYS A 250 84.49 102.17 11.94
CA LYS A 250 85.89 101.75 11.87
C LYS A 250 86.69 102.60 10.89
N ASP A 251 86.11 103.04 9.78
CA ASP A 251 86.78 103.88 8.79
C ASP A 251 86.75 105.37 9.18
N GLN A 252 85.71 105.83 9.89
CA GLN A 252 85.72 107.08 10.65
C GLN A 252 86.73 107.00 11.81
N LEU A 253 86.86 105.86 12.50
CA LEU A 253 87.94 105.65 13.46
C LEU A 253 89.31 105.53 12.78
N LYS A 254 89.44 105.06 11.53
CA LYS A 254 90.70 105.14 10.76
C LYS A 254 90.98 106.56 10.30
N ALA A 255 89.96 107.36 9.96
CA ALA A 255 90.11 108.77 9.62
C ALA A 255 90.50 109.58 10.86
N ALA A 256 89.76 109.43 11.97
CA ALA A 256 90.12 109.98 13.27
C ALA A 256 91.44 109.42 13.81
N ASN A 257 91.83 108.16 13.51
CA ASN A 257 93.18 107.66 13.80
C ASN A 257 94.23 108.14 12.79
N ALA A 258 93.86 108.55 11.57
CA ALA A 258 94.77 109.19 10.62
C ALA A 258 95.00 110.65 11.01
N GLU A 259 93.99 111.32 11.57
CA GLU A 259 94.09 112.64 12.17
C GLU A 259 94.80 112.57 13.52
N LEU A 260 94.50 111.60 14.40
CA LEU A 260 95.35 111.28 15.55
C LEU A 260 96.75 110.82 15.13
N ARG A 261 97.01 110.34 13.90
CA ARG A 261 98.37 110.08 13.38
C ARG A 261 99.04 111.31 12.76
N LYS A 262 98.28 112.32 12.32
CA LYS A 262 98.82 113.66 12.01
C LYS A 262 99.16 114.38 13.32
N ILE A 263 98.21 114.39 14.26
CA ILE A 263 98.31 114.96 15.60
C ILE A 263 99.37 114.22 16.44
N THR A 264 99.53 112.89 16.35
CA THR A 264 100.68 112.15 16.94
C THR A 264 101.87 111.98 15.98
N LYS A 265 101.92 112.75 14.90
CA LYS A 265 103.18 113.12 14.24
C LYS A 265 103.67 114.47 14.77
N VAL A 266 102.75 115.41 15.03
CA VAL A 266 103.00 116.70 15.72
C VAL A 266 103.29 116.51 17.23
N LEU A 267 102.64 115.56 17.90
CA LEU A 267 102.88 115.19 19.30
C LEU A 267 103.91 114.05 19.46
N ARG A 268 104.55 113.58 18.38
CA ARG A 268 105.73 112.71 18.50
C ARG A 268 106.99 113.49 18.82
N ASP A 269 106.99 114.78 18.49
CA ASP A 269 107.93 115.77 19.02
C ASP A 269 107.66 116.09 20.51
N ALA A 270 106.72 115.38 21.17
CA ALA A 270 106.35 115.54 22.59
C ALA A 270 106.30 114.22 23.42
N GLY A 271 106.48 113.04 22.82
CA GLY A 271 106.87 111.77 23.49
C GLY A 271 105.82 110.96 24.32
N LEU A 272 105.81 109.61 24.13
CA LEU A 272 105.22 108.55 25.00
C LEU A 272 103.65 108.54 25.12
N SER A 273 102.90 107.48 25.46
CA SER A 273 103.00 105.98 25.42
C SER A 273 101.60 105.35 25.65
N LYS A 274 101.07 104.42 24.82
CA LYS A 274 100.99 102.91 24.94
C LYS A 274 99.89 102.29 25.88
N ALA A 275 99.33 101.11 25.49
CA ALA A 275 98.37 100.17 26.15
C ALA A 275 96.85 100.41 25.91
N LEU A 276 95.86 99.48 25.81
CA LEU A 276 95.61 98.01 26.11
C LEU A 276 95.07 97.69 27.54
N ALA A 277 94.15 96.72 27.82
CA ALA A 277 93.16 95.89 27.06
C ALA A 277 92.24 95.06 28.05
N GLY A 278 91.17 94.34 27.63
CA GLY A 278 90.38 93.44 28.54
C GLY A 278 89.11 92.70 28.03
N LEU A 279 88.70 91.62 28.76
CA LEU A 279 87.57 90.64 28.66
C LEU A 279 87.33 89.99 30.08
N PRO A 280 86.49 88.94 30.40
CA PRO A 280 85.54 88.06 29.66
C PRO A 280 84.17 87.84 30.43
N ALA A 281 83.70 86.58 30.63
CA ALA A 281 82.77 86.02 31.66
C ALA A 281 81.27 85.76 31.33
N GLU A 282 80.58 84.78 31.98
CA GLU A 282 80.61 83.29 31.81
C GLU A 282 79.47 82.55 32.62
N ALA A 283 78.91 81.42 32.10
CA ALA A 283 78.28 80.25 32.82
C ALA A 283 76.98 80.46 33.71
N THR A 284 76.24 79.49 34.35
CA THR A 284 76.15 77.98 34.41
C THR A 284 74.78 77.48 35.00
N GLY A 285 74.43 76.17 34.86
CA GLY A 285 73.57 75.34 35.77
C GLY A 285 72.04 75.23 35.53
N GLU A 286 71.22 74.36 36.19
CA GLU A 286 71.44 73.12 37.01
C GLU A 286 70.09 72.33 37.26
N ALA A 287 70.04 71.20 38.02
CA ALA A 287 68.84 70.32 38.22
C ALA A 287 68.76 69.51 39.56
N GLU A 288 67.60 68.94 39.97
CA GLU A 288 67.49 67.79 40.96
C GLU A 288 66.09 67.08 41.08
N THR A 289 65.86 66.18 42.08
CA THR A 289 64.98 64.97 41.96
C THR A 289 64.13 64.50 43.18
N SER A 290 63.21 63.53 42.93
CA SER A 290 62.70 62.41 43.81
C SER A 290 61.29 62.49 44.43
N GLY A 291 60.61 61.32 44.56
CA GLY A 291 59.33 61.13 45.28
C GLY A 291 58.23 60.32 44.56
N LEU A 292 58.46 59.06 44.14
CA LEU A 292 57.58 58.37 43.15
C LEU A 292 56.92 57.03 43.53
N ASP A 293 57.44 56.23 44.46
CA ASP A 293 57.14 54.78 44.47
C ASP A 293 55.71 54.39 44.90
N LEU A 294 55.10 55.08 45.85
CA LEU A 294 53.77 54.68 46.38
C LEU A 294 52.63 54.91 45.36
N ALA A 295 52.78 55.89 44.47
CA ALA A 295 51.84 56.17 43.38
C ALA A 295 51.93 55.13 42.24
N ALA A 296 53.13 54.57 42.00
CA ALA A 296 53.33 53.55 40.98
C ALA A 296 52.66 52.22 41.35
N ILE A 297 52.81 51.78 42.61
CA ILE A 297 52.24 50.52 43.13
C ILE A 297 50.70 50.54 43.04
N THR A 298 50.07 51.62 43.53
CA THR A 298 48.61 51.76 43.51
C THR A 298 48.05 51.86 42.09
N ALA A 299 48.77 52.45 41.15
CA ALA A 299 48.41 52.46 39.73
C ALA A 299 48.47 51.04 39.12
N GLN A 300 49.62 50.35 39.22
CA GLN A 300 49.82 49.01 38.63
C GLN A 300 48.79 47.99 39.12
N MET A 301 48.50 47.99 40.42
CA MET A 301 47.53 47.06 41.01
C MET A 301 46.09 47.36 40.55
N SER A 302 45.74 48.64 40.37
CA SER A 302 44.43 49.02 39.82
C SER A 302 44.24 48.56 38.36
N ASP A 303 45.29 48.60 37.54
CA ASP A 303 45.23 48.13 36.15
C ASP A 303 45.28 46.60 36.04
N ASN A 304 45.97 45.90 36.95
CA ASN A 304 45.89 44.43 37.05
C ASN A 304 44.45 43.98 37.34
N VAL A 305 43.74 44.64 38.27
CA VAL A 305 42.33 44.36 38.58
C VAL A 305 41.40 44.70 37.40
N ARG A 306 41.67 45.78 36.65
CA ARG A 306 40.92 46.11 35.42
C ARG A 306 41.10 45.07 34.32
N GLN A 307 42.34 44.66 34.04
CA GLN A 307 42.63 43.63 33.04
C GLN A 307 41.99 42.28 33.41
N ARG A 308 42.10 41.85 34.67
CA ARG A 308 41.48 40.60 35.15
C ARG A 308 39.95 40.65 35.15
N SER A 309 39.34 41.79 35.49
CA SER A 309 37.87 41.93 35.43
C SER A 309 37.32 41.97 34.00
N THR A 310 38.03 42.57 33.04
CA THR A 310 37.66 42.48 31.62
C THR A 310 37.81 41.05 31.06
N ALA A 311 38.91 40.35 31.40
CA ALA A 311 39.09 38.95 31.03
C ALA A 311 38.01 38.04 31.65
N LEU A 312 37.60 38.33 32.89
CA LEU A 312 36.54 37.59 33.57
C LEU A 312 35.15 37.83 32.94
N ALA A 313 34.84 39.05 32.50
CA ALA A 313 33.60 39.32 31.77
C ALA A 313 33.52 38.50 30.47
N ASP A 314 34.61 38.47 29.72
CA ASP A 314 34.81 37.63 28.54
C ASP A 314 34.65 36.13 28.86
N HIS A 315 35.24 35.67 29.97
CA HIS A 315 35.12 34.29 30.45
C HIS A 315 33.69 33.93 30.86
N LEU A 316 32.96 34.79 31.59
CA LEU A 316 31.56 34.56 31.93
C LEU A 316 30.66 34.48 30.69
N GLN A 317 30.88 35.35 29.70
CA GLN A 317 30.13 35.33 28.45
C GLN A 317 30.37 34.03 27.65
N LYS A 318 31.59 33.47 27.71
CA LYS A 318 31.95 32.16 27.12
C LYS A 318 31.49 30.97 27.97
N ALA A 319 31.50 31.09 29.30
CA ALA A 319 31.18 30.02 30.26
C ALA A 319 29.67 29.77 30.43
N ARG A 320 28.81 30.71 30.02
CA ARG A 320 27.34 30.58 30.01
C ARG A 320 26.82 29.28 29.36
N ASN A 321 27.64 28.62 28.54
CA ASN A 321 27.31 27.37 27.84
C ASN A 321 27.83 26.09 28.53
N ASN A 322 28.55 26.16 29.66
CA ASN A 322 29.21 25.00 30.30
C ASN A 322 29.25 25.08 31.85
N ALA A 323 28.28 24.47 32.53
CA ALA A 323 28.13 24.49 33.99
C ALA A 323 29.24 23.76 34.80
N SER A 324 30.20 23.10 34.15
CA SER A 324 31.25 22.31 34.82
C SER A 324 32.44 23.14 35.36
N ARG A 325 32.40 24.48 35.26
CA ARG A 325 33.53 25.38 35.64
C ARG A 325 33.21 26.37 36.76
N ASP A 326 32.01 26.31 37.34
CA ASP A 326 31.54 27.21 38.41
C ASP A 326 32.48 27.30 39.64
N GLY A 327 33.20 26.22 39.96
CA GLY A 327 34.16 26.21 41.07
C GLY A 327 35.31 27.20 40.86
N ALA A 328 36.03 27.07 39.75
CA ALA A 328 37.15 27.96 39.41
C ALA A 328 36.68 29.41 39.22
N LEU A 329 35.51 29.63 38.60
CA LEU A 329 34.93 30.97 38.45
C LEU A 329 34.63 31.63 39.80
N ARG A 330 34.18 30.87 40.82
CA ARG A 330 33.98 31.40 42.19
C ARG A 330 35.31 31.75 42.87
N GLU A 331 36.38 31.01 42.60
CA GLU A 331 37.72 31.33 43.10
C GLU A 331 38.32 32.57 42.41
N GLU A 332 38.16 32.71 41.08
CA GLU A 332 38.55 33.93 40.35
C GLU A 332 37.78 35.16 40.88
N ILE A 333 36.44 35.07 41.01
CA ILE A 333 35.60 36.16 41.53
C ILE A 333 35.99 36.55 42.96
N THR A 334 36.21 35.58 43.86
CA THR A 334 36.60 35.88 45.25
C THR A 334 38.02 36.44 45.34
N SER A 335 38.94 36.04 44.45
CA SER A 335 40.28 36.66 44.38
C SER A 335 40.22 38.12 43.94
N ILE A 336 39.39 38.45 42.95
CA ILE A 336 39.22 39.82 42.45
C ILE A 336 38.52 40.70 43.49
N ALA A 337 37.51 40.18 44.17
CA ALA A 337 36.85 40.87 45.27
C ALA A 337 37.82 41.19 46.43
N ALA A 338 38.70 40.25 46.81
CA ALA A 338 39.71 40.48 47.84
C ALA A 338 40.72 41.57 47.43
N ASN A 339 41.20 41.55 46.18
CA ASN A 339 42.06 42.59 45.64
C ASN A 339 41.37 43.97 45.58
N MET A 340 40.08 44.03 45.27
CA MET A 340 39.33 45.30 45.31
C MET A 340 39.18 45.84 46.73
N VAL A 341 38.87 45.00 47.71
CA VAL A 341 38.77 45.39 49.13
C VAL A 341 40.12 45.91 49.64
N ALA A 342 41.22 45.23 49.31
CA ALA A 342 42.57 45.67 49.64
C ALA A 342 42.93 47.02 48.99
N LEU A 343 42.61 47.21 47.70
CA LEU A 343 42.80 48.48 47.00
C LEU A 343 42.00 49.63 47.62
N THR A 344 40.77 49.41 48.09
CA THR A 344 40.01 50.44 48.82
C THR A 344 40.65 50.76 50.16
N ALA A 345 41.04 49.75 50.96
CA ALA A 345 41.69 49.98 52.25
C ALA A 345 43.03 50.74 52.11
N LEU A 346 43.86 50.39 51.12
CA LEU A 346 45.13 51.09 50.84
C LEU A 346 44.91 52.53 50.32
N ARG A 347 43.80 52.79 49.62
CA ARG A 347 43.47 54.12 49.07
C ARG A 347 42.80 55.05 50.09
N GLU A 348 41.99 54.51 50.98
CA GLU A 348 41.38 55.22 52.11
C GLU A 348 42.34 55.36 53.30
N GLY A 349 43.37 54.50 53.37
CA GLY A 349 44.45 54.57 54.34
C GLY A 349 44.04 54.19 55.76
N PRO A 350 44.74 54.70 56.79
CA PRO A 350 44.53 54.31 58.19
C PRO A 350 43.20 54.81 58.79
N ALA A 351 42.41 55.57 58.03
CA ALA A 351 41.05 55.99 58.40
C ALA A 351 39.95 55.07 57.84
N SER A 352 40.29 54.02 57.08
CA SER A 352 39.32 53.14 56.44
C SER A 352 38.60 52.23 57.45
N PRO A 353 37.25 52.17 57.45
CA PRO A 353 36.50 51.24 58.31
C PRO A 353 36.85 49.77 58.02
N ILE A 354 37.28 49.48 56.79
CA ILE A 354 37.64 48.14 56.31
C ILE A 354 38.73 47.51 57.18
N LEU A 355 39.74 48.28 57.60
CA LEU A 355 40.82 47.76 58.47
C LEU A 355 40.30 47.25 59.81
N SER A 356 39.22 47.81 60.35
CA SER A 356 38.57 47.35 61.60
C SER A 356 37.65 46.12 61.43
N LEU A 357 37.48 45.64 60.20
CA LEU A 357 36.64 44.49 59.82
C LEU A 357 37.44 43.32 59.24
N LEU A 358 38.76 43.46 59.13
CA LEU A 358 39.68 42.39 58.75
C LEU A 358 40.16 41.64 60.01
N PRO A 359 40.44 40.33 59.91
CA PRO A 359 40.94 39.57 61.06
C PRO A 359 42.37 39.99 61.42
N ASP A 360 42.59 40.30 62.70
CA ASP A 360 43.93 40.32 63.28
C ASP A 360 44.56 38.92 63.15
N GLY A 361 45.84 38.87 62.75
CA GLY A 361 46.47 37.70 62.14
C GLY A 361 46.76 36.47 63.03
N GLU A 362 46.08 36.29 64.17
CA GLU A 362 46.38 35.22 65.14
C GLU A 362 45.43 34.01 65.08
N ASP A 363 44.28 34.10 64.39
CA ASP A 363 43.27 33.03 64.32
C ASP A 363 43.67 31.84 63.42
N LYS A 364 44.36 30.85 64.01
CA LYS A 364 44.84 29.64 63.32
C LYS A 364 43.70 28.65 62.97
N LYS A 365 43.22 28.73 61.74
CA LYS A 365 42.25 27.76 61.17
C LYS A 365 42.86 26.39 60.86
N GLY A 366 42.02 25.35 60.88
CA GLY A 366 42.40 23.96 60.65
C GLY A 366 42.48 23.53 59.17
N PRO A 367 43.03 22.34 58.86
CA PRO A 367 43.50 21.96 57.51
C PRO A 367 42.44 21.77 56.40
N ASN A 368 41.17 22.06 56.67
CA ASN A 368 40.05 21.77 55.76
C ASN A 368 39.00 22.89 55.73
N ASP A 369 39.28 24.04 56.35
CA ASP A 369 38.42 25.22 56.30
C ASP A 369 38.78 26.09 55.08
N ARG A 370 37.78 26.71 54.44
CA ARG A 370 37.99 27.44 53.18
C ARG A 370 38.45 28.87 53.47
N VAL A 371 39.56 29.28 52.84
CA VAL A 371 40.15 30.62 53.03
C VAL A 371 39.15 31.70 52.59
N ASN A 372 38.63 32.46 53.55
CA ASN A 372 37.54 33.41 53.35
C ASN A 372 38.02 34.72 52.71
N LEU A 373 37.07 35.56 52.28
CA LEU A 373 37.34 36.81 51.57
C LEU A 373 38.17 37.80 52.41
N ALA A 374 37.84 37.93 53.71
CA ALA A 374 38.56 38.82 54.63
C ALA A 374 40.00 38.33 54.86
N ASP A 375 40.18 37.04 55.13
CA ASP A 375 41.48 36.37 55.28
C ASP A 375 42.41 36.68 54.09
N ARG A 376 41.89 36.63 52.85
CA ARG A 376 42.63 36.97 51.63
C ARG A 376 42.93 38.46 51.51
N ALA A 377 41.98 39.33 51.81
CA ALA A 377 42.17 40.78 51.73
C ALA A 377 43.20 41.27 52.76
N ALA A 378 43.21 40.71 53.98
CA ALA A 378 44.20 41.00 55.01
C ALA A 378 45.62 40.61 54.54
N ALA A 379 45.79 39.41 53.97
CA ALA A 379 47.08 38.96 53.44
C ALA A 379 47.62 39.89 52.33
N ILE A 380 46.77 40.38 51.43
CA ILE A 380 47.14 41.29 50.33
C ILE A 380 47.52 42.70 50.84
N ILE A 381 46.99 43.14 51.98
CA ILE A 381 47.38 44.41 52.63
C ILE A 381 48.68 44.25 53.42
N ALA A 382 48.89 43.08 54.03
CA ALA A 382 50.10 42.77 54.79
C ALA A 382 51.32 42.54 53.89
N ASP A 383 51.14 41.93 52.72
CA ASP A 383 52.17 41.76 51.70
C ASP A 383 51.66 42.19 50.30
N PRO A 384 51.95 43.42 49.87
CA PRO A 384 51.53 43.94 48.55
C PRO A 384 52.40 43.44 47.38
N TYR A 385 53.38 42.54 47.60
CA TYR A 385 54.24 41.94 46.57
C TYR A 385 54.14 40.40 46.50
N PRO A 386 53.05 39.85 45.92
CA PRO A 386 52.90 38.41 45.65
C PRO A 386 53.62 37.93 44.37
#